data_AF-A0A8H2Y0F8-F1
#
_entry.id   AF-A0A8H2Y0F8-F1
#
_cell.length_a   1.000
_cell.length_b   1.000
_cell.length_c   1.000
_cell.angle_alpha   90.00
_cell.angle_beta   90.00
_cell.angle_gamma   90.00
#
_symmetry.space_group_name_H-M   'P 1'
#
loop_
_entity.id
_entity.type
_entity.pdbx_description
1 polymer ?
#
loop_
_entity_poly.entity_id
_entity_poly.type
_entity_poly.pdbx_seq_one_letter_code
_entity_poly.pdbx_strand_id
1 'polypeptide(L)'
;MFLKRLEALKEEGERLLLNLLHLLIVFAREFNIKEWLTPAHIRLCKREEHLSIEEARKLQIDSVLMISQMREKHRTRAQGITATTGTICCRNCVGWQYHGYGHYTCQHCSTDVADNYLSYLRPGRMGLSVTTTNDTTLEAEVSKWVEDGYAAKH
;
A
#
# COMPACT_ATOMS: atom_id res chain seq x y z
N MET A 1 -27.77 27.14 2.68
CA MET A 1 -28.38 26.23 1.68
C MET A 1 -27.32 25.48 0.87
N PHE A 2 -26.22 26.13 0.47
CA PHE A 2 -25.12 25.53 -0.30
C PHE A 2 -24.33 24.46 0.48
N LEU A 3 -24.00 24.72 1.76
CA LEU A 3 -23.28 23.78 2.62
C LEU A 3 -24.01 22.46 2.85
N LYS A 4 -25.32 22.49 3.14
CA LYS A 4 -26.14 21.26 3.25
C LYS A 4 -26.19 20.45 1.95
N ARG A 5 -26.08 21.12 0.80
CA ARG A 5 -26.06 20.47 -0.52
C ARG A 5 -24.68 19.87 -0.82
N LEU A 6 -23.61 20.52 -0.37
CA LEU A 6 -22.25 19.97 -0.42
C LEU A 6 -22.06 18.79 0.55
N GLU A 7 -22.66 18.84 1.74
CA GLU A 7 -22.67 17.72 2.69
C GLU A 7 -23.46 16.53 2.14
N ALA A 8 -24.62 16.77 1.51
CA ALA A 8 -25.37 15.71 0.82
C ALA A 8 -24.57 15.10 -0.33
N LEU A 9 -23.91 15.92 -1.16
CA LEU A 9 -23.03 15.44 -2.25
C LEU A 9 -21.80 14.68 -1.72
N LYS A 10 -21.28 15.07 -0.55
CA LYS A 10 -20.21 14.35 0.14
C LYS A 10 -20.69 12.98 0.62
N GLU A 11 -21.83 12.90 1.30
CA GLU A 11 -22.39 11.63 1.79
C GLU A 11 -22.85 10.69 0.67
N GLU A 12 -23.35 11.25 -0.43
CA GLU A 12 -23.78 10.50 -1.61
C GLU A 12 -22.58 10.06 -2.47
N GLY A 13 -21.53 10.90 -2.54
CA GLY A 13 -20.24 10.58 -3.14
C GLY A 13 -19.43 9.55 -2.34
N GLU A 14 -19.41 9.63 -1.00
CA GLU A 14 -18.77 8.64 -0.12
C GLU A 14 -19.45 7.26 -0.20
N ARG A 15 -20.75 7.21 -0.51
CA ARG A 15 -21.53 5.96 -0.65
C ARG A 15 -21.32 5.27 -1.99
N LEU A 16 -21.09 6.03 -3.07
CA LEU A 16 -21.01 5.49 -4.43
C LEU A 16 -19.57 5.24 -4.89
N LEU A 17 -18.55 5.77 -4.20
CA LEU A 17 -17.20 5.87 -4.74
C LEU A 17 -16.09 5.56 -3.73
N LEU A 18 -15.95 4.29 -3.35
CA LEU A 18 -14.65 3.78 -2.90
C LEU A 18 -13.54 4.02 -3.96
N ASN A 19 -13.92 4.27 -5.22
CA ASN A 19 -13.03 4.43 -6.37
C ASN A 19 -12.70 5.89 -6.78
N LEU A 20 -13.23 6.93 -6.11
CA LEU A 20 -12.97 8.34 -6.49
C LEU A 20 -12.42 9.19 -5.34
N LEU A 21 -11.60 8.62 -4.46
CA LEU A 21 -10.83 9.40 -3.46
C LEU A 21 -10.00 10.52 -4.08
N HIS A 22 -9.53 10.33 -5.31
CA HIS A 22 -8.83 11.36 -6.07
C HIS A 22 -9.69 12.58 -6.39
N LEU A 23 -11.01 12.40 -6.61
CA LEU A 23 -11.91 13.51 -6.86
C LEU A 23 -12.13 14.33 -5.60
N LEU A 24 -12.19 13.71 -4.41
CA LEU A 24 -12.33 14.46 -3.15
C LEU A 24 -11.18 15.45 -2.95
N ILE A 25 -9.95 15.08 -3.34
CA ILE A 25 -8.80 16.00 -3.27
C ILE A 25 -8.93 17.13 -4.29
N VAL A 26 -9.37 16.82 -5.51
CA VAL A 26 -9.60 17.84 -6.55
C VAL A 26 -10.66 18.84 -6.10
N PHE A 27 -11.83 18.34 -5.65
CA PHE A 27 -12.91 19.18 -5.14
C PHE A 27 -12.49 19.99 -3.92
N ALA A 28 -11.85 19.36 -2.95
CA ALA A 28 -11.38 20.05 -1.75
C ALA A 28 -10.39 21.19 -2.08
N ARG A 29 -9.59 21.06 -3.15
CA ARG A 29 -8.73 22.14 -3.65
C ARG A 29 -9.51 23.23 -4.35
N GLU A 30 -10.40 22.88 -5.27
CA GLU A 30 -11.19 23.84 -6.03
C GLU A 30 -12.05 24.72 -5.10
N PHE A 31 -12.60 24.13 -4.04
CA PHE A 31 -13.46 24.82 -3.07
C PHE A 31 -12.72 25.26 -1.80
N ASN A 32 -11.41 25.06 -1.72
CA ASN A 32 -10.58 25.44 -0.58
C ASN A 32 -11.09 24.86 0.77
N ILE A 33 -11.51 23.59 0.76
CA ILE A 33 -12.07 22.85 1.91
C ILE A 33 -10.99 21.95 2.50
N LYS A 34 -10.24 22.49 3.46
CA LYS A 34 -9.06 21.84 4.03
C LYS A 34 -9.38 20.57 4.82
N GLU A 35 -10.54 20.53 5.47
CA GLU A 35 -11.01 19.43 6.31
C GLU A 35 -11.18 18.14 5.51
N TRP A 36 -11.29 18.23 4.18
CA TRP A 36 -11.46 17.08 3.29
C TRP A 36 -10.12 16.59 2.72
N LEU A 37 -9.09 17.44 2.68
CA LEU A 37 -7.79 17.09 2.10
C LEU A 37 -7.07 16.04 2.94
N THR A 38 -6.91 16.28 4.23
CA THR A 38 -6.20 15.37 5.14
C THR A 38 -6.78 13.95 5.13
N PRO A 39 -8.09 13.73 5.38
CA PRO A 39 -8.66 12.38 5.37
C PRO A 39 -8.61 11.72 3.99
N ALA A 40 -8.75 12.47 2.90
CA ALA A 40 -8.69 11.91 1.55
C ALA A 40 -7.27 11.42 1.19
N HIS A 41 -6.23 12.20 1.53
CA HIS A 41 -4.84 11.79 1.33
C HIS A 41 -4.47 10.58 2.21
N ILE A 42 -4.88 10.56 3.48
CA ILE A 42 -4.66 9.41 4.36
C ILE A 42 -5.25 8.13 3.74
N ARG A 43 -6.49 8.19 3.25
CA ARG A 43 -7.14 7.05 2.60
C ARG A 43 -6.39 6.57 1.34
N LEU A 44 -5.88 7.49 0.52
CA LEU A 44 -5.05 7.12 -0.65
C LEU A 44 -3.70 6.52 -0.26
N CYS A 45 -3.07 7.01 0.82
CA CYS A 45 -1.83 6.44 1.34
C CYS A 45 -2.05 5.02 1.88
N LYS A 46 -3.17 4.76 2.56
CA LYS A 46 -3.50 3.45 3.13
C LYS A 46 -4.04 2.43 2.12
N ARG A 47 -4.42 2.87 0.90
CA ARG A 47 -4.90 1.95 -0.15
C ARG A 47 -3.83 0.91 -0.49
N GLU A 48 -4.23 -0.30 -0.87
CA GLU A 48 -3.30 -1.32 -1.38
C GLU A 48 -2.96 -1.05 -2.86
N GLU A 49 -3.98 -0.76 -3.66
CA GLU A 49 -3.86 -0.47 -5.09
C GLU A 49 -3.05 0.80 -5.38
N HIS A 50 -2.18 0.72 -6.38
CA HIS A 50 -1.35 1.82 -6.85
C HIS A 50 -2.23 2.93 -7.42
N LEU A 51 -1.72 4.17 -7.48
CA LEU A 51 -2.42 5.22 -8.23
C LEU A 51 -2.42 4.84 -9.72
N SER A 52 -3.59 4.86 -10.35
CA SER A 52 -3.69 4.77 -11.81
C SER A 52 -3.11 6.02 -12.46
N ILE A 53 -2.79 5.94 -13.75
CA ILE A 53 -2.27 7.07 -14.52
C ILE A 53 -3.30 8.21 -14.54
N GLU A 54 -4.58 7.88 -14.69
CA GLU A 54 -5.69 8.82 -14.69
C GLU A 54 -5.84 9.54 -13.34
N GLU A 55 -5.70 8.81 -12.24
CA GLU A 55 -5.69 9.39 -10.89
C GLU A 55 -4.51 10.34 -10.69
N ALA A 56 -3.31 9.90 -11.08
CA ALA A 56 -2.10 10.69 -10.94
C ALA A 56 -2.17 12.01 -11.74
N ARG A 57 -2.75 11.97 -12.96
CA ARG A 57 -2.98 13.17 -13.77
C ARG A 57 -3.90 14.17 -13.08
N LYS A 58 -4.93 13.72 -12.37
CA LYS A 58 -5.90 14.59 -11.68
C LYS A 58 -5.36 15.17 -10.36
N LEU A 59 -4.52 14.42 -9.64
CA LEU A 59 -4.06 14.76 -8.29
C LEU A 59 -3.00 15.86 -8.22
N GLN A 60 -2.47 16.32 -9.37
CA GLN A 60 -1.28 17.19 -9.47
C GLN A 60 -0.01 16.54 -8.91
N ILE A 61 1.14 16.95 -9.45
CA ILE A 61 2.42 16.26 -9.22
C ILE A 61 2.82 16.20 -7.74
N ASP A 62 2.60 17.29 -6.98
CA ASP A 62 3.00 17.36 -5.57
C ASP A 62 2.27 16.32 -4.71
N SER A 63 1.02 16.03 -5.05
CA SER A 63 0.20 15.09 -4.26
C SER A 63 0.55 13.66 -4.62
N VAL A 64 0.80 13.40 -5.91
CA VAL A 64 1.29 12.10 -6.37
C VAL A 64 2.63 11.78 -5.71
N LEU A 65 3.54 12.76 -5.66
CA LEU A 65 4.85 12.59 -5.04
C LEU A 65 4.73 12.35 -3.54
N MET A 66 3.92 13.16 -2.84
CA MET A 66 3.68 12.98 -1.40
C MET A 66 3.07 11.61 -1.11
N ILE A 67 2.01 11.21 -1.82
CA ILE A 67 1.36 9.90 -1.62
C ILE A 67 2.37 8.78 -1.87
N SER A 68 3.18 8.88 -2.92
CA SER A 68 4.19 7.87 -3.23
C SER A 68 5.27 7.77 -2.15
N GLN A 69 5.76 8.91 -1.64
CA GLN A 69 6.74 8.98 -0.56
C GLN A 69 6.20 8.41 0.75
N MET A 70 4.98 8.81 1.13
CA MET A 70 4.34 8.29 2.35
C MET A 70 4.10 6.80 2.26
N ARG A 71 3.63 6.32 1.10
CA ARG A 71 3.45 4.88 0.86
C ARG A 71 4.76 4.15 0.95
N GLU A 72 5.85 4.65 0.38
CA GLU A 72 7.13 3.94 0.47
C GLU A 72 7.75 3.98 1.88
N LYS A 73 7.65 5.12 2.58
CA LYS A 73 8.18 5.30 3.93
C LYS A 73 7.44 4.44 4.97
N HIS A 74 6.12 4.34 4.84
CA HIS A 74 5.23 3.64 5.78
C HIS A 74 4.78 2.26 5.29
N ARG A 75 5.11 1.89 4.05
CA ARG A 75 5.15 0.49 3.65
C ARG A 75 6.24 -0.11 4.49
N THR A 76 5.83 -0.81 5.55
CA THR A 76 6.69 -1.71 6.29
C THR A 76 7.25 -2.64 5.23
N ARG A 77 8.45 -2.32 4.71
CA ARG A 77 9.28 -3.23 3.94
C ARG A 77 9.20 -4.48 4.78
N ALA A 78 8.57 -5.53 4.27
CA ALA A 78 8.29 -6.70 5.08
C ALA A 78 9.59 -7.01 5.81
N GLN A 79 9.67 -6.70 7.10
CA GLN A 79 10.66 -7.25 7.99
C GLN A 79 10.15 -8.67 8.25
N GLY A 80 9.79 -9.38 7.19
CA GLY A 80 10.03 -10.80 7.14
C GLY A 80 11.49 -10.94 7.50
N ILE A 81 11.77 -11.96 8.31
CA ILE A 81 13.13 -12.41 8.52
C ILE A 81 13.66 -12.69 7.11
N THR A 82 14.40 -11.73 6.55
CA THR A 82 15.16 -11.98 5.33
C THR A 82 16.05 -13.14 5.70
N ALA A 83 15.87 -14.26 5.00
CA ALA A 83 16.74 -15.41 5.18
C ALA A 83 18.16 -14.95 4.84
N THR A 84 18.92 -14.51 5.83
CA THR A 84 20.34 -14.26 5.70
C THR A 84 21.03 -15.61 5.65
N THR A 85 22.12 -15.67 4.89
CA THR A 85 22.94 -16.87 4.79
C THR A 85 23.29 -17.38 6.19
N GLY A 86 22.95 -18.64 6.48
CA GLY A 86 23.19 -19.27 7.78
C GLY A 86 22.02 -19.20 8.78
N THR A 87 20.91 -18.52 8.46
CA THR A 87 19.72 -18.54 9.33
C THR A 87 18.99 -19.88 9.20
N ILE A 88 18.80 -20.57 10.33
CA ILE A 88 18.07 -21.83 10.40
C ILE A 88 16.59 -21.55 10.60
N CYS A 89 15.73 -22.14 9.76
CA CYS A 89 14.28 -21.99 9.84
C CYS A 89 13.58 -23.34 9.70
N CYS A 90 12.46 -23.53 10.41
CA CYS A 90 11.67 -24.75 10.29
C CYS A 90 10.82 -24.74 9.00
N ARG A 91 10.45 -25.93 8.52
CA ARG A 91 9.58 -26.15 7.33
C ARG A 91 8.34 -25.27 7.31
N ASN A 92 7.71 -25.04 8.46
CA ASN A 92 6.49 -24.23 8.56
C ASN A 92 6.74 -22.73 8.36
N CYS A 93 7.93 -22.24 8.73
CA CYS A 93 8.28 -20.83 8.58
C CYS A 93 8.64 -20.50 7.13
N VAL A 94 9.30 -21.41 6.40
CA VAL A 94 9.75 -21.17 5.03
C VAL A 94 8.78 -21.66 3.95
N GLY A 95 7.85 -22.56 4.29
CA GLY A 95 6.89 -23.12 3.33
C GLY A 95 7.45 -24.25 2.44
N TRP A 96 8.75 -24.54 2.57
CA TRP A 96 9.47 -25.56 1.81
C TRP A 96 9.53 -26.89 2.53
N GLN A 97 9.20 -27.96 1.82
CA GLN A 97 9.34 -29.34 2.27
C GLN A 97 10.50 -30.03 1.54
N TYR A 98 11.39 -30.62 2.34
CA TYR A 98 12.43 -31.52 1.87
C TYR A 98 11.87 -32.92 1.60
N HIS A 99 12.26 -33.46 0.45
CA HIS A 99 12.06 -34.84 0.04
C HIS A 99 13.43 -35.49 -0.16
N GLY A 100 13.54 -36.78 0.21
CA GLY A 100 14.74 -37.56 -0.02
C GLY A 100 14.99 -37.86 -1.50
N TYR A 101 15.95 -38.74 -1.76
CA TYR A 101 16.34 -39.13 -3.11
C TYR A 101 15.15 -39.63 -3.94
N GLY A 102 14.95 -39.03 -5.12
CA GLY A 102 13.95 -39.44 -6.08
C GLY A 102 14.16 -38.79 -7.44
N HIS A 103 13.37 -39.22 -8.42
CA HIS A 103 13.33 -38.59 -9.74
C HIS A 103 12.32 -37.45 -9.74
N TYR A 104 12.73 -36.27 -10.21
CA TYR A 104 11.84 -35.13 -10.38
C TYR A 104 12.29 -34.26 -11.56
N THR A 105 11.33 -33.58 -12.17
CA THR A 105 11.58 -32.55 -13.17
C THR A 105 11.40 -31.19 -12.53
N CYS A 106 12.44 -30.35 -12.57
CA CYS A 106 12.37 -29.00 -12.04
C CYS A 106 11.37 -28.16 -12.87
N GLN A 107 10.32 -27.63 -12.24
CA GLN A 107 9.32 -26.83 -12.93
C GLN A 107 9.84 -25.48 -13.46
N HIS A 108 11.03 -25.03 -13.03
CA HIS A 108 11.61 -23.76 -13.46
C HIS A 108 12.56 -23.93 -14.65
N CYS A 109 13.49 -24.87 -14.59
CA CYS A 109 14.49 -25.10 -15.65
C CYS A 109 14.22 -26.34 -16.50
N SER A 110 13.16 -27.10 -16.22
CA SER A 110 12.77 -28.34 -16.92
C SER A 110 13.83 -29.45 -16.92
N THR A 111 14.85 -29.36 -16.08
CA THR A 111 15.85 -30.42 -15.93
C THR A 111 15.26 -31.60 -15.16
N ASP A 112 15.40 -32.80 -15.72
CA ASP A 112 15.16 -34.06 -15.02
C ASP A 112 16.41 -34.48 -14.27
N VAL A 113 16.26 -34.74 -12.97
CA VAL A 113 17.36 -35.10 -12.09
C VAL A 113 16.91 -36.18 -11.09
N ALA A 114 17.86 -37.04 -10.73
CA ALA A 114 17.70 -38.05 -9.70
C ALA A 114 18.50 -37.65 -8.46
N ASP A 115 17.88 -36.88 -7.55
CA ASP A 115 18.51 -36.34 -6.35
C ASP A 115 17.46 -36.00 -5.27
N ASN A 116 17.89 -35.44 -4.15
CA ASN A 116 17.03 -34.81 -3.15
C ASN A 116 16.44 -33.51 -3.71
N TYR A 117 15.23 -33.17 -3.27
CA TYR A 117 14.54 -31.99 -3.79
C TYR A 117 13.65 -31.30 -2.75
N LEU A 118 13.31 -30.05 -3.07
CA LEU A 118 12.47 -29.19 -2.26
C LEU A 118 11.19 -28.86 -3.02
N SER A 119 10.04 -29.00 -2.36
CA SER A 119 8.75 -28.55 -2.88
C SER A 119 8.17 -27.42 -2.04
N TYR A 120 7.62 -26.41 -2.69
CA TYR A 120 6.87 -25.35 -2.02
C TYR A 120 5.42 -25.80 -1.82
N LEU A 121 4.98 -25.96 -0.56
CA LEU A 121 3.61 -26.42 -0.24
C LEU A 121 2.66 -25.28 0.08
N ARG A 122 3.15 -24.28 0.81
CA ARG A 122 2.32 -23.18 1.32
C ARG A 122 3.16 -21.93 1.56
N PRO A 123 2.54 -20.74 1.51
CA PRO A 123 3.15 -19.52 2.02
C PRO A 123 3.69 -19.71 3.43
N GLY A 124 5.02 -19.64 3.57
CA GLY A 124 5.70 -19.66 4.85
C GLY A 124 5.42 -18.36 5.63
N ARG A 125 5.52 -18.41 6.96
CA ARG A 125 5.38 -17.22 7.81
C ARG A 125 6.55 -16.23 7.70
N MET A 126 7.68 -16.63 7.14
CA MET A 126 8.86 -15.77 6.92
C MET A 126 8.59 -14.59 5.97
N GLY A 127 7.49 -14.61 5.21
CA GLY A 127 7.08 -13.52 4.31
C GLY A 127 5.88 -12.69 4.78
N LEU A 128 5.21 -13.07 5.89
CA LEU A 128 4.04 -12.35 6.39
C LEU A 128 4.38 -11.64 7.71
N SER A 129 4.84 -10.40 7.59
CA SER A 129 4.57 -9.42 8.65
C SER A 129 3.26 -8.76 8.28
N VAL A 130 2.28 -8.83 9.19
CA VAL A 130 1.02 -8.08 9.07
C VAL A 130 1.39 -6.62 8.86
N THR A 131 0.83 -6.03 7.81
CA THR A 131 1.01 -4.64 7.40
C THR A 131 0.33 -3.73 8.42
N THR A 132 0.88 -3.61 9.63
CA THR A 132 0.58 -2.48 10.49
C THR A 132 1.40 -1.32 9.96
N THR A 133 0.82 -0.59 9.01
CA THR A 133 1.16 0.82 8.82
C THR A 133 1.07 1.46 10.21
N ASN A 134 2.11 2.15 10.66
CA ASN A 134 2.06 2.91 11.90
C ASN A 134 1.11 4.09 11.67
N ASP A 135 -0.19 3.82 11.80
CA ASP A 135 -1.29 4.66 11.34
C ASP A 135 -1.21 6.07 11.95
N THR A 136 -0.81 6.18 13.21
CA THR A 136 -0.65 7.47 13.90
C THR A 136 0.49 8.31 13.35
N THR A 137 1.59 7.71 12.89
CA THR A 137 2.72 8.46 12.30
C THR A 137 2.39 8.93 10.90
N LEU A 138 1.73 8.09 10.09
CA LEU A 138 1.27 8.47 8.75
C LEU A 138 0.30 9.65 8.80
N GLU A 139 -0.69 9.60 9.70
CA GLU A 139 -1.72 10.65 9.82
C GLU A 139 -1.11 12.00 10.21
N ALA A 140 -0.16 12.02 11.14
CA ALA A 140 0.53 13.26 11.54
C ALA A 140 1.36 13.86 10.39
N GLU A 141 2.07 13.03 9.62
CA GLU A 141 2.90 13.49 8.51
C GLU A 141 2.07 14.03 7.34
N VAL A 142 0.96 13.35 7.00
CA VAL A 142 0.03 13.82 5.97
C VAL A 142 -0.64 15.12 6.40
N SER A 143 -1.07 15.22 7.67
CA SER A 143 -1.68 16.45 8.18
C SER A 143 -0.70 17.62 8.08
N LYS A 144 0.56 17.45 8.51
CA LYS A 144 1.58 18.48 8.40
C LYS A 144 1.80 18.93 6.95
N TRP A 145 1.88 18.00 6.01
CA TRP A 145 2.06 18.35 4.59
C TRP A 145 0.89 19.18 4.04
N VAL A 146 -0.35 18.85 4.42
CA VAL A 146 -1.54 19.62 4.02
C VAL A 146 -1.50 21.04 4.59
N GLU A 147 -1.06 21.21 5.85
CA GLU A 147 -0.85 22.52 6.47
C GLU A 147 0.21 23.35 5.72
N ASP A 148 1.38 22.78 5.51
CA ASP A 148 2.53 23.44 4.89
C ASP A 148 2.21 23.88 3.44
N GLY A 149 1.54 23.03 2.66
CA GLY A 149 1.14 23.33 1.29
C GLY A 149 0.05 24.41 1.17
N TYR A 150 -0.72 24.65 2.24
CA TYR A 150 -1.71 25.72 2.31
C TYR A 150 -1.09 27.04 2.74
N ALA A 151 -0.15 27.00 3.67
CA ALA A 151 0.60 28.17 4.13
C ALA A 151 1.47 28.79 3.03
N ALA A 152 1.96 27.98 2.07
CA ALA A 152 2.75 28.47 0.94
C ALA A 152 1.93 29.16 -0.18
N LYS A 153 0.60 29.11 -0.12
CA LYS A 153 -0.30 29.68 -1.15
C LYS A 153 -0.98 31.00 -0.72
N HIS A 154 -0.64 31.51 0.47
CA HIS A 154 -1.12 32.78 1.04
C HIS A 154 0.07 33.66 1.44
#